data_AF-A0A7S1PQH8-F1
#
_entry.id   AF-A0A7S1PQH8-F1
#
_cell.length_a   1.000
_cell.length_b   1.000
_cell.length_c   1.000
_cell.angle_alpha   90.00
_cell.angle_beta   90.00
_cell.angle_gamma   90.00
#
_symmetry.space_group_name_H-M   'P 1'
#
loop_
_entity.id
_entity.type
_entity.pdbx_description
1 polymer ?
#
loop_
_entity_poly.entity_id
_entity_poly.type
_entity_poly.pdbx_seq_one_letter_code
_entity_poly.pdbx_strand_id
1 'polypeptide(L)'
;DYSREVDRHLPQAELPAVRVHVLIVESTYGIQNHEPREQRERRFTNSVHQIVRAGGKCLLPVFALGRAQEILLILDDYWERNSDLHEIPIYYNSPMATKCLRIFETYTNMCSDKVQEQANRCNNPWMLKYIKNMPERHHFVSQEAELGACVVLAAPGMLQSGASRELFEAWAPDKRNGIIVTGYSVNGTLAHDLKSEPDSVSVSEGRKIPVRSTIKFISFSAHSDYSQTSDFIRRLKANVVVLMHGEESEMGRMRAKLREEYPDLNVCAPQNCQTIALRVPPDRSTDIVGKLAEEVSDSKRTRTEVSGLLVEDTTGSRALLTPEELSSYTALSVCQVEQCQRFTFPHTLAVLGRALRETYDDVEVADGRLSVCGCVSVALSKQVLSITWDASPVADLVADSVALTAIELTRSPPAAQLLQSLEDPASKEARLFKVLCTFLQQEFGHLDLDEAAQVCSFQFDGSKVVVDFASRGVTCDNDALKERVRLCLRRCETALRPLPPF
;
A
#
# COMPACT_ATOMS: atom_id res chain seq x y z
N ASP A 1 -5.82 -13.76 21.11
CA ASP A 1 -6.01 -13.09 22.41
C ASP A 1 -4.82 -12.22 22.73
N TYR A 2 -5.06 -11.07 23.36
CA TYR A 2 -4.05 -10.07 23.68
C TYR A 2 -4.39 -9.37 25.00
N SER A 3 -3.36 -8.99 25.75
CA SER A 3 -3.47 -8.16 26.94
C SER A 3 -2.65 -6.90 26.77
N ARG A 4 -3.22 -5.76 27.14
CA ARG A 4 -2.50 -4.48 27.25
C ARG A 4 -2.10 -4.17 28.70
N GLU A 5 -2.36 -5.08 29.62
CA GLU A 5 -1.85 -5.02 30.99
C GLU A 5 -0.44 -5.60 31.06
N VAL A 6 0.45 -4.94 31.80
CA VAL A 6 1.82 -5.42 32.04
C VAL A 6 1.77 -6.53 33.09
N ASP A 7 2.25 -7.71 32.72
CA ASP A 7 2.43 -8.84 33.63
C ASP A 7 3.87 -8.94 34.14
N ARG A 8 4.07 -9.78 35.16
CA ARG A 8 5.43 -10.09 35.64
C ARG A 8 6.21 -10.85 34.60
N HIS A 9 5.63 -11.84 33.93
CA HIS A 9 6.38 -12.69 32.99
C HIS A 9 6.19 -12.36 31.51
N LEU A 10 5.09 -11.72 31.10
CA LEU A 10 4.85 -11.37 29.69
C LEU A 10 4.94 -9.86 29.45
N PRO A 11 5.48 -9.44 28.29
CA PRO A 11 5.34 -8.08 27.83
C PRO A 11 3.87 -7.78 27.47
N GLN A 12 3.47 -6.52 27.58
CA GLN A 12 2.17 -6.06 27.08
C GLN A 12 2.12 -6.13 25.55
N ALA A 13 0.93 -6.32 24.99
CA ALA A 13 0.73 -6.31 23.54
C ALA A 13 1.18 -4.98 22.93
N GLU A 14 1.95 -5.02 21.84
CA GLU A 14 2.44 -3.84 21.15
C GLU A 14 1.35 -3.20 20.28
N LEU A 15 1.52 -1.90 19.97
CA LEU A 15 0.72 -1.22 18.97
C LEU A 15 1.51 -1.19 17.66
N PRO A 16 1.03 -1.88 16.60
CA PRO A 16 1.66 -1.80 15.30
C PRO A 16 1.77 -0.36 14.80
N ALA A 17 2.93 0.04 14.30
CA ALA A 17 3.17 1.36 13.70
C ALA A 17 2.66 1.49 12.25
N VAL A 18 1.82 0.54 11.81
CA VAL A 18 1.30 0.46 10.44
C VAL A 18 -0.16 0.89 10.41
N ARG A 19 -0.59 1.44 9.27
CA ARG A 19 -2.01 1.76 9.04
C ARG A 19 -2.81 0.48 8.90
N VAL A 20 -3.83 0.31 9.73
CA VAL A 20 -4.71 -0.86 9.72
C VAL A 20 -6.04 -0.47 9.07
N HIS A 21 -6.44 -1.16 7.99
CA HIS A 21 -7.74 -0.95 7.36
C HIS A 21 -8.84 -1.78 8.03
N VAL A 22 -8.51 -3.02 8.40
CA VAL A 22 -9.41 -3.99 9.01
C VAL A 22 -8.73 -4.56 10.25
N LEU A 23 -9.39 -4.45 11.40
CA LEU A 23 -8.93 -4.98 12.68
C LEU A 23 -9.85 -6.13 13.11
N ILE A 24 -9.30 -7.33 13.23
CA ILE A 24 -10.00 -8.47 13.83
C ILE A 24 -9.55 -8.57 15.29
N VAL A 25 -10.47 -8.45 16.25
CA VAL A 25 -10.15 -8.34 17.67
C VAL A 25 -11.04 -9.26 18.51
N GLU A 26 -10.49 -9.78 19.61
CA GLU A 26 -11.25 -10.58 20.56
C GLU A 26 -12.28 -9.72 21.32
N SER A 27 -13.28 -10.39 21.92
CA SER A 27 -14.35 -9.74 22.68
C SER A 27 -14.70 -10.52 23.95
N THR A 28 -13.72 -11.23 24.52
CA THR A 28 -13.89 -12.15 25.66
C THR A 28 -14.59 -11.52 26.86
N TYR A 29 -14.26 -10.26 27.21
CA TYR A 29 -14.85 -9.53 28.33
C TYR A 29 -15.95 -8.52 27.93
N GLY A 30 -16.27 -8.41 26.64
CA GLY A 30 -17.29 -7.48 26.15
C GLY A 30 -17.08 -6.05 26.64
N ILE A 31 -18.00 -5.56 27.49
CA ILE A 31 -18.00 -4.20 28.05
C ILE A 31 -17.44 -4.12 29.49
N GLN A 32 -16.96 -5.23 30.03
CA GLN A 32 -16.43 -5.31 31.39
C GLN A 32 -15.04 -4.67 31.47
N ASN A 33 -14.74 -4.07 32.63
CA ASN A 33 -13.44 -3.48 32.93
C ASN A 33 -12.78 -4.24 34.08
N HIS A 34 -11.47 -4.44 34.00
CA HIS A 34 -10.72 -5.05 35.08
C HIS A 34 -10.51 -4.05 36.22
N GLU A 35 -10.52 -4.56 37.45
CA GLU A 35 -9.98 -3.80 38.58
C GLU A 35 -8.46 -3.61 38.43
N PRO A 36 -7.91 -2.50 38.97
CA PRO A 36 -6.48 -2.23 38.91
C PRO A 36 -5.65 -3.42 39.40
N ARG A 37 -4.57 -3.74 38.67
CA ARG A 37 -3.76 -4.94 38.90
C ARG A 37 -3.30 -5.10 40.35
N GLU A 38 -2.82 -4.03 40.96
CA GLU A 38 -2.34 -4.06 42.35
C GLU A 38 -3.44 -4.43 43.34
N GLN A 39 -4.67 -3.95 43.12
CA GLN A 39 -5.82 -4.26 43.97
C GLN A 39 -6.22 -5.73 43.79
N ARG A 40 -6.17 -6.24 42.55
CA ARG A 40 -6.36 -7.66 42.22
C ARG A 40 -5.38 -8.56 42.94
N GLU A 41 -4.09 -8.26 42.82
CA GLU A 41 -3.03 -9.05 43.45
C GLU A 41 -3.16 -9.05 44.97
N ARG A 42 -3.47 -7.90 45.58
CA ARG A 42 -3.74 -7.82 47.03
C ARG A 42 -4.97 -8.64 47.42
N ARG A 43 -6.07 -8.53 46.69
CA ARG A 43 -7.30 -9.29 46.97
C ARG A 43 -7.08 -10.79 46.85
N PHE A 44 -6.32 -11.21 45.84
CA PHE A 44 -5.93 -12.60 45.62
C PHE A 44 -5.08 -13.14 46.78
N THR A 45 -3.95 -12.49 47.04
CA THR A 45 -3.01 -12.92 48.09
C THR A 45 -3.66 -12.91 49.48
N ASN A 46 -4.46 -11.89 49.81
CA ASN A 46 -5.21 -11.85 51.06
C ASN A 46 -6.22 -12.99 51.17
N SER A 47 -6.90 -13.35 50.08
CA SER A 47 -7.85 -14.46 50.08
C SER A 47 -7.16 -15.81 50.32
N VAL A 48 -6.02 -16.03 49.65
CA VAL A 48 -5.20 -17.23 49.85
C VAL A 48 -4.70 -17.29 51.30
N HIS A 49 -4.13 -16.19 51.81
CA HIS A 49 -3.62 -16.07 53.17
C HIS A 49 -4.69 -16.43 54.21
N GLN A 50 -5.90 -15.87 54.08
CA GLN A 50 -7.01 -16.14 55.00
C GLN A 50 -7.41 -17.61 55.04
N ILE A 51 -7.47 -18.28 53.89
CA ILE A 51 -7.83 -19.71 53.79
C ILE A 51 -6.80 -20.57 54.52
N VAL A 52 -5.51 -20.36 54.21
CA VAL A 52 -4.46 -21.22 54.78
C VAL A 52 -4.24 -20.97 56.27
N ARG A 53 -4.38 -19.72 56.73
CA ARG A 53 -4.30 -19.41 58.18
C ARG A 53 -5.49 -19.92 58.98
N ALA A 54 -6.65 -20.11 58.36
CA ALA A 54 -7.78 -20.81 58.99
C ALA A 54 -7.57 -22.34 59.08
N GLY A 55 -6.41 -22.84 58.66
CA GLY A 55 -6.11 -24.27 58.61
C GLY A 55 -6.77 -24.98 57.40
N GLY A 56 -7.25 -24.22 56.42
CA GLY A 56 -7.92 -24.73 55.23
C GLY A 56 -6.98 -25.00 54.06
N LYS A 57 -7.51 -25.70 53.07
CA LYS A 57 -6.83 -25.99 51.80
C LYS A 57 -7.34 -25.03 50.71
N CYS A 58 -6.43 -24.41 49.97
CA CYS A 58 -6.73 -23.45 48.90
C CYS A 58 -6.50 -24.10 47.54
N LEU A 59 -7.59 -24.30 46.77
CA LEU A 59 -7.52 -24.81 45.39
C LEU A 59 -7.50 -23.66 44.39
N LEU A 60 -6.54 -23.69 43.49
CA LEU A 60 -6.39 -22.77 42.37
C LEU A 60 -6.52 -23.56 41.06
N PRO A 61 -7.73 -23.71 40.50
CA PRO A 61 -7.89 -24.34 39.20
C PRO A 61 -7.31 -23.42 38.13
N VAL A 62 -6.28 -23.89 37.43
CA VAL A 62 -5.55 -23.13 36.40
C VAL A 62 -5.28 -24.00 35.17
N PHE A 63 -5.12 -23.36 34.01
CA PHE A 63 -4.55 -24.07 32.86
C PHE A 63 -3.08 -24.39 33.14
N ALA A 64 -2.60 -25.52 32.59
CA ALA A 64 -1.23 -25.98 32.82
C ALA A 64 -0.17 -24.98 32.32
N LEU A 65 -0.51 -24.09 31.38
CA LEU A 65 0.41 -23.16 30.73
C LEU A 65 -0.20 -21.77 30.64
N GLY A 66 0.66 -20.75 30.67
CA GLY A 66 0.30 -19.34 30.52
C GLY A 66 0.06 -18.66 31.85
N ARG A 67 -1.20 -18.64 32.32
CA ARG A 67 -1.57 -17.89 33.53
C ARG A 67 -1.13 -18.53 34.84
N ALA A 68 -0.93 -19.85 34.86
CA ALA A 68 -0.36 -20.52 36.02
C ALA A 68 0.99 -19.91 36.40
N GLN A 69 1.85 -19.62 35.42
CA GLN A 69 3.17 -19.04 35.65
C GLN A 69 3.12 -17.66 36.31
N GLU A 70 2.16 -16.83 35.94
CA GLU A 70 1.95 -15.53 36.60
C GLU A 70 1.55 -15.71 38.07
N ILE A 71 0.60 -16.62 38.34
CA ILE A 71 0.15 -16.92 39.70
C ILE A 71 1.28 -17.50 40.55
N LEU A 72 2.11 -18.38 39.99
CA LEU A 72 3.28 -18.95 40.67
C LEU A 72 4.24 -17.84 41.12
N LEU A 73 4.56 -16.88 40.25
CA LEU A 73 5.41 -15.73 40.60
C LEU A 73 4.75 -14.84 41.67
N ILE A 74 3.44 -14.63 41.61
CA ILE A 74 2.68 -13.89 42.65
C ILE A 74 2.80 -14.54 44.01
N LEU A 75 2.62 -15.86 44.07
CA LEU A 75 2.66 -16.61 45.32
C LEU A 75 4.08 -16.72 45.87
N ASP A 76 5.10 -16.96 45.05
CA ASP A 76 6.49 -17.07 45.51
C ASP A 76 6.99 -15.73 46.10
N ASP A 77 6.73 -14.61 45.42
CA ASP A 77 7.03 -13.26 45.92
C ASP A 77 6.27 -12.94 47.22
N TYR A 78 5.02 -13.42 47.34
CA TYR A 78 4.21 -13.18 48.53
C TYR A 78 4.69 -14.03 49.71
N TRP A 79 5.03 -15.30 49.48
CA TRP A 79 5.59 -16.18 50.51
C TRP A 79 6.92 -15.63 51.03
N GLU A 80 7.81 -15.17 50.15
CA GLU A 80 9.10 -14.60 50.55
C GLU A 80 8.98 -13.42 51.53
N ARG A 81 7.89 -12.65 51.42
CA ARG A 81 7.63 -11.47 52.27
C ARG A 81 6.89 -11.79 53.57
N ASN A 82 6.34 -13.00 53.71
CA ASN A 82 5.45 -13.37 54.82
C ASN A 82 5.98 -14.65 55.49
N SER A 83 6.85 -14.48 56.49
CA SER A 83 7.53 -15.58 57.18
C SER A 83 6.58 -16.56 57.87
N ASP A 84 5.39 -16.12 58.24
CA ASP A 84 4.33 -16.94 58.84
C ASP A 84 3.74 -17.99 57.89
N LEU A 85 3.97 -17.84 56.58
CA LEU A 85 3.49 -18.79 55.56
C LEU A 85 4.57 -19.80 55.13
N HIS A 86 5.82 -19.65 55.58
CA HIS A 86 6.94 -20.48 55.13
C HIS A 86 6.75 -21.98 55.44
N GLU A 87 5.99 -22.33 56.47
CA GLU A 87 5.68 -23.72 56.82
C GLU A 87 4.57 -24.33 55.95
N ILE A 88 3.80 -23.48 55.25
CA ILE A 88 2.63 -23.89 54.45
C ILE A 88 3.10 -24.16 53.01
N PRO A 89 2.99 -25.41 52.51
CA PRO A 89 3.47 -25.75 51.19
C PRO A 89 2.53 -25.25 50.08
N ILE A 90 3.14 -24.79 48.98
CA ILE A 90 2.46 -24.57 47.70
C ILE A 90 2.84 -25.71 46.75
N TYR A 91 1.84 -26.37 46.18
CA TYR A 91 2.02 -27.43 45.20
C TYR A 91 1.55 -26.99 43.82
N TYR A 92 2.38 -27.28 42.82
CA TYR A 92 1.99 -27.17 41.43
C TYR A 92 1.79 -28.56 40.84
N ASN A 93 0.52 -28.95 40.70
CA ASN A 93 0.09 -30.26 40.26
C ASN A 93 -0.28 -30.22 38.76
N SER A 94 0.75 -30.36 37.92
CA SER A 94 0.56 -30.59 36.49
C SER A 94 1.65 -31.52 35.95
N PRO A 95 1.30 -32.58 35.21
CA PRO A 95 2.29 -33.48 34.58
C PRO A 95 3.20 -32.74 33.59
N MET A 96 2.73 -31.59 33.06
CA MET A 96 3.50 -30.76 32.14
C MET A 96 4.33 -29.68 32.85
N ALA A 97 4.09 -29.41 34.15
CA ALA A 97 4.72 -28.33 34.93
C ALA A 97 6.23 -28.21 34.68
N THR A 98 6.97 -29.28 34.97
CA THR A 98 8.44 -29.30 34.90
C THR A 98 8.96 -29.13 33.46
N LYS A 99 8.27 -29.71 32.48
CA LYS A 99 8.64 -29.57 31.05
C LYS A 99 8.37 -28.14 30.57
N CYS A 100 7.27 -27.55 31.00
CA CYS A 100 6.88 -26.20 30.68
C CYS A 100 7.84 -25.16 31.25
N LEU A 101 8.23 -25.30 32.53
CA LEU A 101 9.20 -24.37 33.14
C LEU A 101 10.53 -24.32 32.38
N ARG A 102 11.02 -25.45 31.86
CA ARG A 102 12.22 -25.48 31.00
C ARG A 102 12.07 -24.67 29.70
N ILE A 103 10.86 -24.62 29.14
CA ILE A 103 10.56 -23.80 27.96
C ILE A 103 10.63 -22.32 28.34
N PHE A 104 10.02 -21.94 29.48
CA PHE A 104 10.11 -20.57 30.00
C PHE A 104 11.55 -20.14 30.32
N GLU A 105 12.39 -21.05 30.83
CA GLU A 105 13.83 -20.81 31.02
C GLU A 105 14.56 -20.59 29.69
N THR A 106 14.25 -21.42 28.69
CA THR A 106 14.90 -21.35 27.36
C THR A 106 14.55 -20.06 26.62
N TYR A 107 13.27 -19.64 26.65
CA TYR A 107 12.76 -18.46 25.95
C TYR A 107 12.63 -17.24 26.86
N THR A 108 13.59 -17.06 27.77
CA THR A 108 13.64 -15.91 28.68
C THR A 108 13.66 -14.58 27.92
N ASN A 109 14.28 -14.54 26.74
CA ASN A 109 14.33 -13.36 25.86
C ASN A 109 12.97 -12.90 25.31
N MET A 110 11.94 -13.75 25.37
CA MET A 110 10.57 -13.41 24.98
C MET A 110 9.69 -13.02 26.17
N CYS A 111 10.22 -13.12 27.39
CA CYS A 111 9.53 -12.71 28.61
C CYS A 111 9.65 -11.20 28.82
N SER A 112 8.98 -10.66 29.84
CA SER A 112 9.06 -9.25 30.21
C SER A 112 10.50 -8.81 30.54
N ASP A 113 10.75 -7.50 30.46
CA ASP A 113 12.04 -6.90 30.85
C ASP A 113 12.44 -7.27 32.29
N LYS A 114 11.47 -7.36 33.21
CA LYS A 114 11.71 -7.74 34.60
C LYS A 114 12.29 -9.16 34.73
N VAL A 115 11.74 -10.11 33.99
CA VAL A 115 12.22 -11.51 33.98
C VAL A 115 13.59 -11.60 33.31
N GLN A 116 13.78 -10.87 32.21
CA GLN A 116 15.07 -10.78 31.52
C GLN A 116 16.17 -10.19 32.42
N GLU A 117 15.90 -9.10 33.11
CA GLU A 117 16.82 -8.47 34.06
C GLU A 117 17.19 -9.41 35.21
N GLN A 118 16.22 -10.15 35.76
CA GLN A 118 16.47 -11.09 36.84
C GLN A 118 17.37 -12.25 36.37
N ALA A 119 17.10 -12.79 35.18
CA ALA A 119 17.92 -13.83 34.57
C ALA A 119 19.35 -13.34 34.26
N ASN A 120 19.50 -12.10 33.78
CA ASN A 120 20.81 -11.48 33.51
C ASN A 120 21.65 -11.30 34.78
N ARG A 121 21.02 -11.20 35.96
CA ARG A 121 21.69 -11.19 37.28
C ARG A 121 22.01 -12.59 37.80
N CYS A 122 21.97 -13.60 36.94
CA CYS A 122 22.15 -15.02 37.28
C CYS A 122 21.13 -15.55 38.31
N ASN A 123 19.96 -14.92 38.42
CA ASN A 123 18.87 -15.39 39.26
C ASN A 123 17.75 -15.91 38.36
N ASN A 124 17.51 -17.22 38.34
CA ASN A 124 16.46 -17.80 37.50
C ASN A 124 15.08 -17.54 38.13
N PRO A 125 14.19 -16.75 37.51
CA PRO A 125 12.86 -16.44 38.04
C PRO A 125 11.93 -17.67 38.09
N TRP A 126 12.26 -18.73 37.37
CA TRP A 126 11.50 -19.98 37.33
C TRP A 126 11.95 -21.01 38.37
N MET A 127 13.04 -20.72 39.09
CA MET A 127 13.49 -21.46 40.28
C MET A 127 12.73 -20.96 41.52
N LEU A 128 11.47 -21.36 41.62
CA LEU A 128 10.56 -20.97 42.69
C LEU A 128 11.01 -21.59 44.03
N LYS A 129 11.15 -20.77 45.08
CA LYS A 129 11.70 -21.22 46.38
C LYS A 129 10.68 -21.95 47.24
N TYR A 130 9.43 -21.50 47.20
CA TYR A 130 8.37 -21.96 48.10
C TYR A 130 7.39 -22.92 47.43
N ILE A 131 7.61 -23.21 46.14
CA ILE A 131 6.68 -23.99 45.34
C ILE A 131 7.29 -25.35 44.97
N LYS A 132 6.56 -26.43 45.26
CA LYS A 132 6.98 -27.80 44.98
C LYS A 132 6.20 -28.36 43.80
N ASN A 133 6.93 -28.84 42.78
CA ASN A 133 6.35 -29.58 41.68
C ASN A 133 6.00 -31.00 42.14
N MET A 134 4.78 -31.46 41.83
CA MET A 134 4.35 -32.81 42.18
C MET A 134 4.77 -33.82 41.09
N PRO A 135 5.38 -34.96 41.44
CA PRO A 135 5.69 -36.00 40.48
C PRO A 135 4.43 -36.72 40.00
N GLU A 136 4.43 -37.09 38.71
CA GLU A 136 3.34 -37.78 37.98
C GLU A 136 2.85 -39.09 38.62
N ARG A 137 3.66 -39.70 39.51
CA ARG A 137 3.40 -41.01 40.13
C ARG A 137 2.64 -40.96 41.46
N HIS A 138 2.38 -39.77 42.00
CA HIS A 138 1.67 -39.60 43.26
C HIS A 138 0.24 -39.12 43.01
N HIS A 139 -0.74 -39.98 43.20
CA HIS A 139 -2.14 -39.58 43.29
C HIS A 139 -2.31 -38.70 44.54
N PHE A 140 -2.26 -37.38 44.38
CA PHE A 140 -2.36 -36.43 45.49
C PHE A 140 -3.61 -36.67 46.36
N VAL A 141 -4.70 -37.15 45.74
CA VAL A 141 -5.96 -37.52 46.41
C VAL A 141 -5.77 -38.59 47.50
N SER A 142 -4.84 -39.54 47.34
CA SER A 142 -4.64 -40.60 48.34
C SER A 142 -3.83 -40.18 49.57
N GLN A 143 -3.11 -39.05 49.49
CA GLN A 143 -2.33 -38.47 50.61
C GLN A 143 -3.00 -37.20 51.18
N GLU A 144 -4.19 -36.86 50.67
CA GLU A 144 -4.89 -35.62 50.99
C GLU A 144 -5.32 -35.51 52.46
N ALA A 145 -5.58 -36.65 53.11
CA ALA A 145 -5.96 -36.71 54.52
C ALA A 145 -4.80 -36.36 55.48
N GLU A 146 -3.55 -36.49 55.03
CA GLU A 146 -2.35 -36.21 55.81
C GLU A 146 -1.86 -34.76 55.63
N LEU A 147 -2.40 -34.04 54.65
CA LEU A 147 -2.03 -32.68 54.33
C LEU A 147 -2.84 -31.69 55.18
N GLY A 148 -2.14 -30.89 55.98
CA GLY A 148 -2.69 -29.73 56.70
C GLY A 148 -3.04 -28.57 55.75
N ALA A 149 -2.92 -27.33 56.23
CA ALA A 149 -3.10 -26.16 55.37
C ALA A 149 -2.12 -26.20 54.19
N CYS A 150 -2.62 -26.00 52.96
CA CYS A 150 -1.80 -25.98 51.76
C CYS A 150 -2.47 -25.20 50.63
N VAL A 151 -1.67 -24.81 49.62
CA VAL A 151 -2.17 -24.24 48.37
C VAL A 151 -1.85 -25.20 47.24
N VAL A 152 -2.83 -25.51 46.39
CA VAL A 152 -2.64 -26.40 45.23
C VAL A 152 -3.11 -25.73 43.96
N LEU A 153 -2.20 -25.57 43.01
CA LEU A 153 -2.51 -25.22 41.63
C LEU A 153 -2.69 -26.52 40.84
N ALA A 154 -3.87 -26.72 40.25
CA ALA A 154 -4.18 -27.94 39.53
C ALA A 154 -4.89 -27.65 38.20
N ALA A 155 -4.60 -28.46 37.18
CA ALA A 155 -5.24 -28.40 35.88
C ALA A 155 -6.40 -29.41 35.77
N PRO A 156 -7.41 -29.15 34.90
CA PRO A 156 -7.65 -27.95 34.07
C PRO A 156 -8.33 -26.78 34.81
N GLY A 157 -8.23 -25.57 34.26
CA GLY A 157 -8.72 -24.35 34.92
C GLY A 157 -10.24 -24.20 35.05
N MET A 158 -11.03 -25.00 34.33
CA MET A 158 -12.49 -24.90 34.32
C MET A 158 -13.18 -26.08 35.03
N LEU A 159 -12.43 -26.90 35.78
CA LEU A 159 -12.96 -28.02 36.58
C LEU A 159 -13.81 -29.03 35.76
N GLN A 160 -13.40 -29.32 34.52
CA GLN A 160 -14.13 -30.28 33.68
C GLN A 160 -13.85 -31.74 34.07
N SER A 161 -12.59 -32.06 34.41
CA SER A 161 -12.11 -33.41 34.71
C SER A 161 -10.73 -33.36 35.38
N GLY A 162 -10.14 -34.52 35.69
CA GLY A 162 -8.75 -34.62 36.16
C GLY A 162 -8.50 -34.04 37.56
N ALA A 163 -7.23 -33.74 37.86
CA ALA A 163 -6.77 -33.43 39.21
C ALA A 163 -7.48 -32.24 39.86
N SER A 164 -7.72 -31.15 39.12
CA SER A 164 -8.43 -29.99 39.67
C SER A 164 -9.86 -30.34 40.09
N ARG A 165 -10.55 -31.20 39.31
CA ARG A 165 -11.92 -31.62 39.57
C ARG A 165 -11.99 -32.58 40.75
N GLU A 166 -11.10 -33.57 40.80
CA GLU A 166 -11.01 -34.51 41.92
C GLU A 166 -10.73 -33.79 43.24
N LEU A 167 -9.80 -32.82 43.23
CA LEU A 167 -9.50 -32.00 44.41
C LEU A 167 -10.68 -31.12 44.82
N PHE A 168 -11.37 -30.53 43.85
CA PHE A 168 -12.58 -29.76 44.13
C PHE A 168 -13.65 -30.63 44.79
N GLU A 169 -13.88 -31.84 44.28
CA GLU A 169 -14.90 -32.74 44.83
C GLU A 169 -14.59 -33.20 46.26
N ALA A 170 -13.31 -33.39 46.57
CA ALA A 170 -12.87 -33.71 47.92
C ALA A 170 -12.93 -32.51 48.88
N TRP A 171 -12.63 -31.30 48.42
CA TRP A 171 -12.46 -30.12 49.27
C TRP A 171 -13.70 -29.26 49.44
N ALA A 172 -14.61 -29.27 48.47
CA ALA A 172 -15.84 -28.47 48.48
C ALA A 172 -16.72 -28.67 49.73
N PRO A 173 -16.82 -29.88 50.33
CA PRO A 173 -17.65 -30.09 51.53
C PRO A 173 -17.15 -29.45 52.83
N ASP A 174 -15.87 -29.04 52.93
CA ASP A 174 -15.33 -28.40 54.14
C ASP A 174 -15.33 -26.87 54.01
N LYS A 175 -15.96 -26.20 54.99
CA LYS A 175 -16.08 -24.74 55.06
C LYS A 175 -14.76 -23.99 55.26
N ARG A 176 -13.72 -24.68 55.76
CA ARG A 176 -12.38 -24.10 55.93
C ARG A 176 -11.65 -23.95 54.61
N ASN A 177 -11.99 -24.78 53.62
CA ASN A 177 -11.36 -24.77 52.32
C ASN A 177 -11.87 -23.61 51.46
N GLY A 178 -11.08 -23.22 50.48
CA GLY A 178 -11.48 -22.23 49.50
C GLY A 178 -11.00 -22.56 48.11
N ILE A 179 -11.81 -22.19 47.12
CA ILE A 179 -11.53 -22.34 45.70
C ILE A 179 -11.50 -20.94 45.08
N ILE A 180 -10.37 -20.58 44.49
CA ILE A 180 -10.21 -19.28 43.83
C ILE A 180 -10.00 -19.51 42.34
N VAL A 181 -11.03 -19.22 41.56
CA VAL A 181 -10.99 -19.31 40.10
C VAL A 181 -10.32 -18.06 39.55
N THR A 182 -9.19 -18.26 38.88
CA THR A 182 -8.34 -17.16 38.36
C THR A 182 -8.45 -16.92 36.86
N GLY A 183 -9.12 -17.80 36.11
CA GLY A 183 -9.32 -17.67 34.66
C GLY A 183 -10.75 -17.32 34.27
N TYR A 184 -10.96 -17.04 32.98
CA TYR A 184 -12.29 -16.98 32.39
C TYR A 184 -12.93 -18.37 32.39
N SER A 185 -14.22 -18.45 32.72
CA SER A 185 -14.98 -19.70 32.73
C SER A 185 -16.04 -19.66 31.64
N VAL A 186 -16.00 -20.61 30.71
CA VAL A 186 -16.95 -20.73 29.60
C VAL A 186 -18.26 -21.32 30.11
N ASN A 187 -19.39 -20.84 29.57
CA ASN A 187 -20.72 -21.37 29.88
C ASN A 187 -20.80 -22.89 29.63
N GLY A 188 -21.45 -23.62 30.54
CA GLY A 188 -21.53 -25.08 30.53
C GLY A 188 -20.37 -25.81 31.20
N THR A 189 -19.43 -25.09 31.83
CA THR A 189 -18.39 -25.68 32.67
C THR A 189 -18.73 -25.56 34.16
N LEU A 190 -18.26 -26.49 35.00
CA LEU A 190 -18.48 -26.40 36.44
C LEU A 190 -17.99 -25.07 37.01
N ALA A 191 -16.79 -24.61 36.62
CA ALA A 191 -16.26 -23.34 37.10
C ALA A 191 -17.20 -22.14 36.80
N HIS A 192 -17.93 -22.19 35.69
CA HIS A 192 -18.95 -21.19 35.39
C HIS A 192 -20.18 -21.32 36.29
N ASP A 193 -20.68 -22.55 36.50
CA ASP A 193 -21.86 -22.80 37.34
C ASP A 193 -21.63 -22.38 38.80
N LEU A 194 -20.39 -22.50 39.29
CA LEU A 194 -19.99 -22.05 40.63
C LEU A 194 -20.16 -20.54 40.86
N LYS A 195 -20.31 -19.72 39.81
CA LYS A 195 -20.61 -18.28 39.94
C LYS A 195 -21.98 -18.02 40.55
N SER A 196 -22.91 -18.98 40.42
CA SER A 196 -24.25 -18.88 41.02
C SER A 196 -24.28 -19.32 42.48
N GLU A 197 -23.13 -19.69 43.06
CA GLU A 197 -22.99 -20.19 44.44
C GLU A 197 -23.99 -21.32 44.78
N PRO A 198 -23.99 -22.43 44.01
CA PRO A 198 -24.94 -23.52 44.23
C PRO A 198 -24.66 -24.26 45.55
N ASP A 199 -25.71 -24.60 46.31
CA ASP A 199 -25.60 -25.38 47.56
C ASP A 199 -25.00 -26.78 47.35
N SER A 200 -25.20 -27.35 46.16
CA SER A 200 -24.67 -28.67 45.80
C SER A 200 -24.36 -28.77 44.32
N VAL A 201 -23.35 -29.58 43.99
CA VAL A 201 -22.91 -29.84 42.62
C VAL A 201 -22.86 -31.34 42.34
N SER A 202 -23.17 -31.71 41.11
CA SER A 202 -23.14 -33.12 40.66
C SER A 202 -21.72 -33.54 40.30
N VAL A 203 -21.25 -34.62 40.92
CA VAL A 203 -19.98 -35.31 40.69
C VAL A 203 -20.06 -36.18 39.43
N SER A 204 -18.91 -36.52 38.86
CA SER A 204 -18.75 -37.38 37.68
C SER A 204 -19.49 -38.73 37.78
N GLU A 205 -19.69 -39.25 39.00
CA GLU A 205 -20.40 -40.50 39.30
C GLU A 205 -21.92 -40.32 39.56
N GLY A 206 -22.47 -39.11 39.34
CA GLY A 206 -23.89 -38.79 39.55
C GLY A 206 -24.28 -38.47 41.00
N ARG A 207 -23.34 -38.55 41.94
CA ARG A 207 -23.53 -38.15 43.34
C ARG A 207 -23.56 -36.63 43.47
N LYS A 208 -24.42 -36.08 44.34
CA LYS A 208 -24.37 -34.65 44.71
C LYS A 208 -23.48 -34.44 45.93
N ILE A 209 -22.56 -33.48 45.85
CA ILE A 209 -21.74 -33.03 46.98
C ILE A 209 -22.16 -31.64 47.43
N PRO A 210 -22.18 -31.36 48.74
CA PRO A 210 -22.47 -30.01 49.23
C PRO A 210 -21.26 -29.09 48.99
N VAL A 211 -21.53 -27.87 48.56
CA VAL A 211 -20.50 -26.83 48.41
C VAL A 211 -20.54 -25.94 49.65
N ARG A 212 -19.62 -26.16 50.58
CA ARG A 212 -19.48 -25.35 51.81
C ARG A 212 -18.22 -24.49 51.83
N SER A 213 -17.23 -24.86 51.01
CA SER A 213 -16.01 -24.11 50.80
C SER A 213 -16.30 -22.71 50.25
N THR A 214 -15.43 -21.76 50.56
CA THR A 214 -15.54 -20.40 50.01
C THR A 214 -15.13 -20.38 48.54
N ILE A 215 -16.00 -19.88 47.66
CA ILE A 215 -15.69 -19.72 46.23
C ILE A 215 -15.42 -18.25 45.95
N LYS A 216 -14.30 -17.93 45.28
CA LYS A 216 -13.97 -16.58 44.85
C LYS A 216 -13.54 -16.56 43.38
N PHE A 217 -13.97 -15.53 42.67
CA PHE A 217 -13.56 -15.28 41.29
C PHE A 217 -12.66 -14.04 41.26
N ILE A 218 -11.39 -14.23 40.94
CA ILE A 218 -10.39 -13.15 40.85
C ILE A 218 -9.65 -13.30 39.54
N SER A 219 -10.09 -12.59 38.51
CA SER A 219 -9.55 -12.78 37.17
C SER A 219 -8.08 -12.34 37.07
N PHE A 220 -7.22 -13.24 36.61
CA PHE A 220 -5.88 -13.00 36.10
C PHE A 220 -5.79 -13.40 34.62
N SER A 221 -6.90 -13.37 33.91
CA SER A 221 -6.95 -13.61 32.47
C SER A 221 -6.02 -12.66 31.71
N ALA A 222 -5.32 -13.17 30.69
CA ALA A 222 -4.50 -12.36 29.77
C ALA A 222 -5.33 -11.81 28.59
N HIS A 223 -6.59 -11.47 28.83
CA HIS A 223 -7.47 -10.86 27.83
C HIS A 223 -7.68 -9.39 28.15
N SER A 224 -7.71 -8.59 27.10
CA SER A 224 -7.97 -7.15 27.23
C SER A 224 -9.40 -6.89 27.69
N ASP A 225 -9.55 -5.87 28.53
CA ASP A 225 -10.87 -5.36 28.92
C ASP A 225 -11.44 -4.38 27.89
N TYR A 226 -12.63 -3.84 28.16
CA TYR A 226 -13.27 -2.89 27.26
C TYR A 226 -12.43 -1.62 27.06
N SER A 227 -11.89 -1.07 28.15
CA SER A 227 -11.12 0.18 28.10
C SER A 227 -9.84 0.01 27.29
N GLN A 228 -9.13 -1.10 27.50
CA GLN A 228 -7.95 -1.47 26.73
C GLN A 228 -8.27 -1.70 25.25
N THR A 229 -9.38 -2.38 24.96
CA THR A 229 -9.77 -2.66 23.57
C THR A 229 -10.26 -1.41 22.82
N SER A 230 -11.04 -0.55 23.48
CA SER A 230 -11.46 0.74 22.92
C SER A 230 -10.23 1.63 22.66
N ASP A 231 -9.27 1.70 23.58
CA ASP A 231 -8.01 2.44 23.36
C ASP A 231 -7.18 1.85 22.19
N PHE A 232 -7.13 0.54 22.07
CA PHE A 232 -6.42 -0.15 20.98
C PHE A 232 -7.03 0.18 19.60
N ILE A 233 -8.37 0.07 19.49
CA ILE A 233 -9.12 0.43 18.27
C ILE A 233 -8.90 1.91 17.91
N ARG A 234 -9.02 2.79 18.91
CA ARG A 234 -8.88 4.24 18.74
C ARG A 234 -7.48 4.63 18.24
N ARG A 235 -6.43 4.00 18.77
CA ARG A 235 -5.04 4.29 18.38
C ARG A 235 -4.70 3.77 17.00
N LEU A 236 -5.20 2.58 16.63
CA LEU A 236 -4.99 2.01 15.31
C LEU A 236 -5.77 2.71 14.19
N LYS A 237 -6.82 3.47 14.55
CA LYS A 237 -7.68 4.19 13.60
C LYS A 237 -8.18 3.28 12.48
N ALA A 238 -8.54 2.04 12.83
CA ALA A 238 -9.05 1.08 11.87
C ALA A 238 -10.41 1.53 11.32
N ASN A 239 -10.64 1.34 10.02
CA ASN A 239 -11.91 1.69 9.39
C ASN A 239 -13.00 0.65 9.69
N VAL A 240 -12.60 -0.63 9.76
CA VAL A 240 -13.49 -1.77 10.01
C VAL A 240 -12.96 -2.55 11.19
N VAL A 241 -13.83 -2.87 12.15
CA VAL A 241 -13.53 -3.73 13.30
C VAL A 241 -14.41 -4.96 13.25
N VAL A 242 -13.81 -6.14 13.31
CA VAL A 242 -14.48 -7.43 13.35
C VAL A 242 -14.26 -8.04 14.73
N LEU A 243 -15.33 -8.15 15.51
CA LEU A 243 -15.33 -8.78 16.82
C LEU A 243 -15.43 -10.29 16.67
N MET A 244 -14.56 -11.01 17.36
CA MET A 244 -14.49 -12.48 17.41
C MET A 244 -14.25 -12.93 18.85
N HIS A 245 -14.22 -14.25 19.09
CA HIS A 245 -13.75 -14.83 20.36
C HIS A 245 -14.40 -14.18 21.61
N GLY A 246 -15.73 -14.26 21.69
CA GLY A 246 -16.53 -13.74 22.79
C GLY A 246 -17.92 -14.36 22.79
N GLU A 247 -18.63 -14.28 23.91
CA GLU A 247 -20.02 -14.72 23.99
C GLU A 247 -20.91 -13.81 23.11
N GLU A 248 -21.93 -14.37 22.45
CA GLU A 248 -22.83 -13.61 21.56
C GLU A 248 -23.45 -12.38 22.26
N SER A 249 -23.86 -12.54 23.52
CA SER A 249 -24.46 -11.48 24.33
C SER A 249 -23.47 -10.33 24.60
N GLU A 250 -22.27 -10.65 25.09
CA GLU A 250 -21.22 -9.70 25.43
C GLU A 250 -20.62 -9.04 24.19
N MET A 251 -20.45 -9.79 23.09
CA MET A 251 -20.01 -9.28 21.80
C MET A 251 -21.05 -8.33 21.20
N GLY A 252 -22.34 -8.63 21.34
CA GLY A 252 -23.44 -7.76 20.96
C GLY A 252 -23.45 -6.44 21.73
N ARG A 253 -23.23 -6.49 23.05
CA ARG A 253 -23.10 -5.30 23.92
C ARG A 253 -21.89 -4.45 23.55
N MET A 254 -20.73 -5.08 23.33
CA MET A 254 -19.50 -4.41 22.92
C MET A 254 -19.68 -3.72 21.56
N ARG A 255 -20.32 -4.40 20.59
CA ARG A 255 -20.66 -3.82 19.28
C ARG A 255 -21.53 -2.59 19.40
N ALA A 256 -22.58 -2.64 20.23
CA ALA A 256 -23.48 -1.50 20.44
C ALA A 256 -22.72 -0.31 21.03
N LYS A 257 -21.92 -0.55 22.08
CA LYS A 257 -21.15 0.49 22.76
C LYS A 257 -20.08 1.12 21.86
N LEU A 258 -19.37 0.32 21.06
CA LEU A 258 -18.38 0.86 20.11
C LEU A 258 -19.02 1.71 19.00
N ARG A 259 -20.23 1.36 18.54
CA ARG A 259 -20.97 2.19 17.56
C ARG A 259 -21.50 3.48 18.16
N GLU A 260 -21.82 3.48 19.45
CA GLU A 260 -22.20 4.68 20.19
C GLU A 260 -20.99 5.62 20.38
N GLU A 261 -19.85 5.09 20.81
CA GLU A 261 -18.62 5.88 21.01
C GLU A 261 -17.98 6.35 19.70
N TYR A 262 -18.05 5.53 18.64
CA TYR A 262 -17.42 5.79 17.34
C TYR A 262 -18.43 5.60 16.19
N PRO A 263 -19.24 6.62 15.86
CA PRO A 263 -20.27 6.53 14.83
C PRO A 263 -19.73 6.19 13.42
N ASP A 264 -18.51 6.62 13.12
CA ASP A 264 -17.85 6.40 11.82
C ASP A 264 -17.22 4.99 11.70
N LEU A 265 -17.18 4.22 12.79
CA LEU A 265 -16.52 2.93 12.84
C LEU A 265 -17.47 1.81 12.36
N ASN A 266 -17.07 1.06 11.34
CA ASN A 266 -17.83 -0.11 10.92
C ASN A 266 -17.49 -1.32 11.80
N VAL A 267 -18.34 -1.58 12.79
CA VAL A 267 -18.17 -2.73 13.71
C VAL A 267 -19.04 -3.90 13.27
N CYS A 268 -18.42 -5.04 12.99
CA CYS A 268 -19.04 -6.31 12.65
C CYS A 268 -18.84 -7.34 13.77
N ALA A 269 -19.81 -8.23 13.96
CA ALA A 269 -19.75 -9.36 14.89
C ALA A 269 -20.38 -10.56 14.17
N PRO A 270 -19.62 -11.27 13.32
CA PRO A 270 -20.14 -12.34 12.49
C PRO A 270 -20.39 -13.60 13.32
N GLN A 271 -21.42 -14.36 12.94
CA GLN A 271 -21.60 -15.72 13.40
C GLN A 271 -20.65 -16.68 12.67
N ASN A 272 -20.46 -17.88 13.22
CA ASN A 272 -19.70 -18.93 12.55
C ASN A 272 -20.27 -19.19 11.14
N CYS A 273 -19.39 -19.32 10.15
CA CYS A 273 -19.72 -19.49 8.73
C CYS A 273 -20.39 -18.28 8.06
N GLN A 274 -20.52 -17.13 8.73
CA GLN A 274 -21.00 -15.90 8.10
C GLN A 274 -19.87 -15.19 7.33
N THR A 275 -20.08 -14.93 6.05
CA THR A 275 -19.13 -14.18 5.21
C THR A 275 -19.29 -12.68 5.42
N ILE A 276 -18.18 -11.98 5.67
CA ILE A 276 -18.11 -10.52 5.64
C ILE A 276 -17.47 -10.09 4.31
N ALA A 277 -18.23 -9.35 3.49
CA ALA A 277 -17.72 -8.75 2.26
C ALA A 277 -17.31 -7.29 2.53
N LEU A 278 -16.02 -7.01 2.46
CA LEU A 278 -15.48 -5.66 2.60
C LEU A 278 -15.07 -5.11 1.24
N ARG A 279 -15.55 -3.91 0.91
CA ARG A 279 -15.11 -3.21 -0.30
C ARG A 279 -13.92 -2.33 0.06
N VAL A 280 -12.73 -2.78 -0.30
CA VAL A 280 -11.53 -1.94 -0.27
C VAL A 280 -11.48 -1.18 -1.61
N PRO A 281 -11.58 0.16 -1.63
CA PRO A 281 -11.42 0.90 -2.87
C PRO A 281 -10.02 0.60 -3.43
N PRO A 282 -9.88 0.30 -4.74
CA PRO A 282 -8.57 0.04 -5.31
C PRO A 282 -7.72 1.29 -5.13
N ASP A 283 -6.51 1.11 -4.61
CA ASP A 283 -5.55 2.19 -4.62
C ASP A 283 -5.18 2.49 -6.08
N ARG A 284 -5.35 3.75 -6.47
CA ARG A 284 -5.06 4.26 -7.80
C ARG A 284 -3.91 5.27 -7.77
N SER A 285 -3.19 5.37 -6.65
CA SER A 285 -1.95 6.12 -6.62
C SER A 285 -0.92 5.46 -7.54
N THR A 286 -0.06 6.29 -8.10
CA THR A 286 1.09 5.88 -8.89
C THR A 286 2.25 6.78 -8.52
N ASP A 287 3.44 6.22 -8.49
CA ASP A 287 4.65 7.00 -8.25
C ASP A 287 5.18 7.55 -9.58
N ILE A 288 5.60 8.80 -9.61
CA ILE A 288 6.30 9.40 -10.76
C ILE A 288 7.79 9.21 -10.52
N VAL A 289 8.52 8.70 -11.51
CA VAL A 289 9.95 8.41 -11.39
C VAL A 289 10.75 8.98 -12.57
N GLY A 290 12.07 9.13 -12.38
CA GLY A 290 12.99 9.63 -13.41
C GLY A 290 12.85 11.12 -13.68
N LYS A 291 13.17 11.54 -14.91
CA LYS A 291 13.11 12.94 -15.35
C LYS A 291 11.73 13.58 -15.16
N LEU A 292 10.67 12.78 -15.33
CA LEU A 292 9.28 13.22 -15.18
C LEU A 292 8.99 13.70 -13.75
N ALA A 293 9.66 13.11 -12.74
CA ALA A 293 9.52 13.54 -11.35
C ALA A 293 10.19 14.89 -11.12
N GLU A 294 11.34 15.14 -11.76
CA GLU A 294 12.07 16.42 -11.67
C GLU A 294 11.24 17.56 -12.27
N GLU A 295 10.68 17.37 -13.47
CA GLU A 295 9.82 18.34 -14.15
C GLU A 295 8.57 18.72 -13.33
N VAL A 296 7.96 17.73 -12.69
CA VAL A 296 6.79 17.94 -11.81
C VAL A 296 7.20 18.64 -10.52
N SER A 297 8.40 18.36 -9.99
CA SER A 297 8.89 19.00 -8.76
C SER A 297 9.27 20.48 -8.96
N ASP A 298 9.77 20.85 -10.14
CA ASP A 298 10.15 22.23 -10.47
C ASP A 298 8.95 23.12 -10.82
N SER A 299 7.85 22.52 -11.24
CA SER A 299 6.63 23.27 -11.59
C SER A 299 5.87 23.72 -10.34
N LYS A 300 6.06 24.98 -9.92
CA LYS A 300 5.29 25.66 -8.84
C LYS A 300 3.77 25.80 -9.11
N ARG A 301 3.23 25.20 -10.18
CA ARG A 301 1.82 25.29 -10.55
C ARG A 301 1.03 24.17 -9.87
N THR A 302 -0.16 24.49 -9.40
CA THR A 302 -1.09 23.55 -8.75
C THR A 302 -1.68 22.49 -9.68
N ARG A 303 -1.48 22.59 -11.00
CA ARG A 303 -1.99 21.64 -11.99
C ARG A 303 -1.09 21.62 -13.23
N THR A 304 -0.13 20.71 -13.24
CA THR A 304 0.74 20.40 -14.39
C THR A 304 0.17 19.16 -15.08
N GLU A 305 0.01 19.20 -16.41
CA GLU A 305 -0.32 18.00 -17.17
C GLU A 305 0.94 17.14 -17.28
N VAL A 306 0.79 15.84 -17.04
CA VAL A 306 1.89 14.88 -17.03
C VAL A 306 1.55 13.77 -18.03
N SER A 307 2.44 13.54 -18.99
CA SER A 307 2.32 12.50 -20.01
C SER A 307 3.51 11.55 -19.91
N GLY A 308 3.25 10.25 -19.87
CA GLY A 308 4.29 9.23 -19.78
C GLY A 308 3.73 7.82 -19.95
N LEU A 309 4.60 6.83 -19.85
CA LEU A 309 4.24 5.42 -19.80
C LEU A 309 3.92 5.02 -18.36
N LEU A 310 2.73 4.46 -18.15
CA LEU A 310 2.36 3.84 -16.88
C LEU A 310 2.70 2.36 -16.93
N VAL A 311 3.58 1.92 -16.03
CA VAL A 311 3.99 0.53 -15.90
C VAL A 311 3.46 -0.02 -14.57
N GLU A 312 2.80 -1.18 -14.63
CA GLU A 312 2.33 -1.91 -13.46
C GLU A 312 3.10 -3.23 -13.34
N ASP A 313 3.72 -3.46 -12.19
CA ASP A 313 4.37 -4.73 -11.88
C ASP A 313 3.34 -5.77 -11.41
N THR A 314 3.72 -7.04 -11.46
CA THR A 314 3.01 -8.21 -10.92
C THR A 314 2.57 -8.06 -9.45
N THR A 315 3.27 -7.22 -8.68
CA THR A 315 2.93 -6.88 -7.28
C THR A 315 1.80 -5.85 -7.16
N GLY A 316 1.36 -5.23 -8.26
CA GLY A 316 0.37 -4.15 -8.30
C GLY A 316 0.95 -2.75 -8.08
N SER A 317 2.28 -2.63 -7.97
CA SER A 317 2.98 -1.35 -7.87
C SER A 317 2.97 -0.65 -9.23
N ARG A 318 2.62 0.65 -9.25
CA ARG A 318 2.51 1.45 -10.48
C ARG A 318 3.50 2.60 -10.51
N ALA A 319 4.22 2.73 -11.62
CA ALA A 319 5.17 3.81 -11.86
C ALA A 319 4.85 4.50 -13.19
N LEU A 320 4.86 5.84 -13.18
CA LEU A 320 4.75 6.69 -14.36
C LEU A 320 6.13 7.25 -14.72
N LEU A 321 6.57 6.99 -15.94
CA LEU A 321 7.94 7.30 -16.39
C LEU A 321 7.99 7.73 -17.87
N THR A 322 9.11 8.32 -18.29
CA THR A 322 9.34 8.71 -19.68
C THR A 322 9.69 7.47 -20.54
N PRO A 323 9.30 7.41 -21.83
CA PRO A 323 9.62 6.27 -22.69
C PRO A 323 11.11 5.93 -22.78
N GLU A 324 11.98 6.94 -22.67
CA GLU A 324 13.44 6.79 -22.72
C GLU A 324 13.99 6.03 -21.52
N GLU A 325 13.35 6.17 -20.35
CA GLU A 325 13.84 5.63 -19.08
C GLU A 325 13.24 4.26 -18.73
N LEU A 326 12.43 3.69 -19.63
CA LEU A 326 11.76 2.41 -19.42
C LEU A 326 12.77 1.30 -19.04
N SER A 327 13.89 1.21 -19.75
CA SER A 327 14.94 0.22 -19.49
C SER A 327 15.75 0.46 -18.21
N SER A 328 15.67 1.67 -17.64
CA SER A 328 16.37 2.02 -16.41
C SER A 328 15.59 1.59 -15.16
N TYR A 329 14.25 1.58 -15.27
CA TYR A 329 13.35 1.26 -14.15
C TYR A 329 12.64 -0.09 -14.30
N THR A 330 12.69 -0.70 -15.48
CA THR A 330 12.02 -1.98 -15.76
C THR A 330 12.95 -2.93 -16.51
N ALA A 331 12.63 -4.22 -16.50
CA ALA A 331 13.33 -5.22 -17.30
C ALA A 331 12.97 -5.14 -18.81
N LEU A 332 12.12 -4.20 -19.21
CA LEU A 332 11.68 -4.04 -20.59
C LEU A 332 12.67 -3.18 -21.36
N SER A 333 13.13 -3.69 -22.50
CA SER A 333 13.92 -2.92 -23.46
C SER A 333 13.02 -2.31 -24.52
N VAL A 334 13.28 -1.05 -24.87
CA VAL A 334 12.65 -0.43 -26.05
C VAL A 334 13.33 -0.96 -27.31
N CYS A 335 12.54 -1.38 -28.29
CA CYS A 335 13.03 -1.78 -29.60
C CYS A 335 12.35 -0.90 -30.66
N GLN A 336 13.14 -0.27 -31.52
CA GLN A 336 12.67 0.50 -32.64
C GLN A 336 12.91 -0.31 -33.92
N VAL A 337 11.88 -0.45 -34.73
CA VAL A 337 11.94 -1.23 -35.97
C VAL A 337 12.00 -0.26 -37.15
N GLU A 338 13.17 -0.14 -37.76
CA GLU A 338 13.34 0.59 -39.02
C GLU A 338 12.92 -0.32 -40.17
N GLN A 339 11.99 0.15 -41.01
CA GLN A 339 11.55 -0.54 -42.21
C GLN A 339 12.15 0.10 -43.45
N CYS A 340 12.48 -0.72 -44.45
CA CYS A 340 13.04 -0.27 -45.71
C CYS A 340 12.44 -1.06 -46.88
N GLN A 341 11.74 -0.39 -47.78
CA GLN A 341 11.23 -0.97 -49.02
C GLN A 341 12.06 -0.48 -50.21
N ARG A 342 12.38 -1.40 -51.13
CA ARG A 342 13.17 -1.08 -52.33
C ARG A 342 12.52 -1.65 -53.58
N PHE A 343 12.35 -0.80 -54.59
CA PHE A 343 11.88 -1.22 -55.90
C PHE A 343 12.41 -0.31 -57.01
N THR A 344 12.32 -0.79 -58.24
CA THR A 344 12.79 -0.05 -59.42
C THR A 344 11.87 1.12 -59.71
N PHE A 345 12.44 2.31 -59.84
CA PHE A 345 11.73 3.53 -60.20
C PHE A 345 12.48 4.23 -61.34
N PRO A 346 11.90 4.28 -62.55
CA PRO A 346 12.58 4.79 -63.74
C PRO A 346 12.62 6.31 -63.83
N HIS A 347 11.92 7.03 -62.93
CA HIS A 347 11.82 8.49 -62.93
C HIS A 347 12.68 9.13 -61.84
N THR A 348 12.75 10.47 -61.82
CA THR A 348 13.52 11.25 -60.85
C THR A 348 12.73 11.51 -59.57
N LEU A 349 13.41 11.69 -58.42
CA LEU A 349 12.77 12.03 -57.14
C LEU A 349 11.90 13.29 -57.21
N ALA A 350 12.25 14.28 -58.05
CA ALA A 350 11.44 15.48 -58.25
C ALA A 350 10.02 15.18 -58.78
N VAL A 351 9.86 14.14 -59.60
CA VAL A 351 8.55 13.72 -60.14
C VAL A 351 7.71 13.10 -59.03
N LEU A 352 8.31 12.23 -58.23
CA LEU A 352 7.65 11.62 -57.07
C LEU A 352 7.25 12.67 -56.04
N GLY A 353 8.15 13.61 -55.70
CA GLY A 353 7.86 14.70 -54.78
C GLY A 353 6.71 15.61 -55.26
N ARG A 354 6.58 15.85 -56.57
CA ARG A 354 5.46 16.62 -57.12
C ARG A 354 4.12 15.89 -56.98
N ALA A 355 4.08 14.59 -57.29
CA ALA A 355 2.87 13.79 -57.12
C ALA A 355 2.45 13.72 -55.64
N LEU A 356 3.42 13.60 -54.72
CA LEU A 356 3.14 13.54 -53.29
C LEU A 356 2.65 14.87 -52.72
N ARG A 357 3.02 16.02 -53.30
CA ARG A 357 2.50 17.34 -52.91
C ARG A 357 1.01 17.54 -53.22
N GLU A 358 0.41 16.69 -54.06
CA GLU A 358 -1.05 16.68 -54.24
C GLU A 358 -1.77 16.05 -53.04
N THR A 359 -1.07 15.23 -52.25
CA THR A 359 -1.63 14.46 -51.12
C THR A 359 -1.13 14.95 -49.77
N TYR A 360 0.11 15.45 -49.68
CA TYR A 360 0.76 15.86 -48.44
C TYR A 360 1.32 17.28 -48.58
N ASP A 361 1.05 18.13 -47.58
CA ASP A 361 1.53 19.51 -47.54
C ASP A 361 3.03 19.59 -47.19
N ASP A 362 3.53 18.62 -46.42
CA ASP A 362 4.90 18.57 -45.90
C ASP A 362 5.78 17.60 -46.71
N VAL A 363 6.30 18.08 -47.85
CA VAL A 363 7.13 17.29 -48.76
C VAL A 363 8.37 18.09 -49.20
N GLU A 364 9.50 17.74 -48.60
CA GLU A 364 10.80 18.39 -48.84
C GLU A 364 11.69 17.56 -49.74
N VAL A 365 12.33 18.21 -50.73
CA VAL A 365 13.32 17.59 -51.62
C VAL A 365 14.63 18.34 -51.46
N ALA A 366 15.59 17.72 -50.77
CA ALA A 366 16.90 18.32 -50.49
C ALA A 366 18.00 17.27 -50.64
N ASP A 367 19.16 17.65 -51.19
CA ASP A 367 20.38 16.82 -51.27
C ASP A 367 20.19 15.39 -51.82
N GLY A 368 19.28 15.21 -52.79
CA GLY A 368 19.01 13.89 -53.38
C GLY A 368 18.20 12.94 -52.48
N ARG A 369 17.59 13.46 -51.42
CA ARG A 369 16.59 12.76 -50.58
C ARG A 369 15.27 13.51 -50.61
N LEU A 370 14.19 12.76 -50.45
CA LEU A 370 12.82 13.25 -50.35
C LEU A 370 12.30 12.87 -48.96
N SER A 371 11.88 13.84 -48.16
CA SER A 371 11.22 13.62 -46.86
C SER A 371 9.73 13.91 -46.99
N VAL A 372 8.90 13.05 -46.40
CA VAL A 372 7.44 13.17 -46.40
C VAL A 372 6.97 13.17 -44.94
N CYS A 373 6.28 14.25 -44.54
CA CYS A 373 5.73 14.46 -43.19
C CYS A 373 6.73 14.28 -42.04
N GLY A 374 8.03 14.46 -42.31
CA GLY A 374 9.12 14.24 -41.35
C GLY A 374 9.31 12.80 -40.86
N CYS A 375 8.50 11.84 -41.32
CA CYS A 375 8.48 10.46 -40.82
C CYS A 375 8.94 9.41 -41.83
N VAL A 376 8.93 9.74 -43.14
CA VAL A 376 9.39 8.84 -44.21
C VAL A 376 10.50 9.51 -45.01
N SER A 377 11.61 8.79 -45.20
CA SER A 377 12.75 9.22 -46.02
C SER A 377 12.84 8.37 -47.28
N VAL A 378 12.95 9.02 -48.43
CA VAL A 378 13.06 8.37 -49.74
C VAL A 378 14.38 8.78 -50.42
N ALA A 379 15.11 7.80 -50.94
CA ALA A 379 16.34 8.01 -51.69
C ALA A 379 16.33 7.23 -53.01
N LEU A 380 16.98 7.75 -54.05
CA LEU A 380 17.06 7.11 -55.37
C LEU A 380 18.52 6.92 -55.75
N SER A 381 18.92 5.66 -55.96
CA SER A 381 20.28 5.31 -56.41
C SER A 381 20.21 4.27 -57.51
N LYS A 382 20.86 4.53 -58.66
CA LYS A 382 20.88 3.62 -59.82
C LYS A 382 19.47 3.09 -60.21
N GLN A 383 18.47 3.97 -60.26
CA GLN A 383 17.05 3.65 -60.53
C GLN A 383 16.36 2.75 -59.50
N VAL A 384 16.95 2.56 -58.32
CA VAL A 384 16.31 1.87 -57.19
C VAL A 384 15.86 2.91 -56.17
N LEU A 385 14.55 2.99 -55.96
CA LEU A 385 13.93 3.81 -54.93
C LEU A 385 14.01 3.06 -53.61
N SER A 386 14.54 3.69 -52.57
CA SER A 386 14.56 3.18 -51.20
C SER A 386 13.70 4.08 -50.33
N ILE A 387 12.64 3.53 -49.78
CA ILE A 387 11.74 4.20 -48.82
C ILE A 387 12.09 3.64 -47.45
N THR A 388 12.42 4.50 -46.50
CA THR A 388 12.90 4.14 -45.15
C THR A 388 12.16 4.95 -44.10
N TRP A 389 11.65 4.27 -43.07
CA TRP A 389 10.90 4.89 -41.98
C TRP A 389 10.95 4.05 -40.70
N ASP A 390 10.65 4.69 -39.58
CA ASP A 390 10.46 4.02 -38.30
C ASP A 390 9.03 3.50 -38.19
N ALA A 391 8.87 2.21 -37.91
CA ALA A 391 7.58 1.54 -37.88
C ALA A 391 6.64 2.21 -36.86
N SER A 392 5.55 2.77 -37.36
CA SER A 392 4.50 3.36 -36.55
C SER A 392 3.20 3.41 -37.36
N PRO A 393 2.02 3.40 -36.72
CA PRO A 393 0.75 3.41 -37.46
C PRO A 393 0.61 4.56 -38.47
N VAL A 394 1.23 5.71 -38.17
CA VAL A 394 1.21 6.87 -39.07
C VAL A 394 2.27 6.74 -40.15
N ALA A 395 3.52 6.42 -39.80
CA ALA A 395 4.60 6.32 -40.77
C ALA A 395 4.39 5.15 -41.75
N ASP A 396 3.81 4.03 -41.31
CA ASP A 396 3.48 2.87 -42.15
C ASP A 396 2.46 3.28 -43.23
N LEU A 397 1.41 4.01 -42.87
CA LEU A 397 0.41 4.52 -43.82
C LEU A 397 1.01 5.50 -44.82
N VAL A 398 1.88 6.41 -44.36
CA VAL A 398 2.57 7.36 -45.24
C VAL A 398 3.52 6.62 -46.18
N ALA A 399 4.28 5.64 -45.67
CA ALA A 399 5.20 4.86 -46.48
C ALA A 399 4.49 4.04 -47.56
N ASP A 400 3.37 3.39 -47.22
CA ASP A 400 2.53 2.66 -48.17
C ASP A 400 1.94 3.59 -49.25
N SER A 401 1.49 4.79 -48.86
CA SER A 401 1.02 5.80 -49.81
C SER A 401 2.13 6.21 -50.78
N VAL A 402 3.33 6.52 -50.26
CA VAL A 402 4.50 6.88 -51.07
C VAL A 402 4.89 5.75 -52.03
N ALA A 403 4.88 4.51 -51.57
CA ALA A 403 5.17 3.34 -52.39
C ALA A 403 4.13 3.18 -53.51
N LEU A 404 2.84 3.32 -53.20
CA LEU A 404 1.75 3.21 -54.16
C LEU A 404 1.83 4.28 -55.25
N THR A 405 2.07 5.54 -54.87
CA THR A 405 2.25 6.65 -55.82
C THR A 405 3.43 6.40 -56.76
N ALA A 406 4.55 5.89 -56.23
CA ALA A 406 5.71 5.58 -57.06
C ALA A 406 5.45 4.41 -58.04
N ILE A 407 4.69 3.39 -57.60
CA ILE A 407 4.27 2.28 -58.46
C ILE A 407 3.31 2.77 -59.56
N GLU A 408 2.36 3.64 -59.22
CA GLU A 408 1.41 4.22 -60.18
C GLU A 408 2.12 5.04 -61.26
N LEU A 409 3.07 5.88 -60.86
CA LEU A 409 3.90 6.65 -61.80
C LEU A 409 4.71 5.75 -62.75
N THR A 410 5.17 4.60 -62.25
CA THR A 410 5.88 3.61 -63.07
C THR A 410 4.96 2.92 -64.09
N ARG A 411 3.67 2.74 -63.76
CA ARG A 411 2.68 2.11 -64.65
C ARG A 411 2.09 3.07 -65.67
N SER A 412 2.16 4.39 -65.43
CA SER A 412 1.51 5.43 -66.25
C SER A 412 2.51 6.45 -66.82
N PRO A 413 3.24 6.12 -67.90
CA PRO A 413 4.23 7.00 -68.54
C PRO A 413 3.74 8.41 -68.93
N PRO A 414 2.49 8.62 -69.41
CA PRO A 414 2.01 9.95 -69.79
C PRO A 414 1.88 10.92 -68.61
N ALA A 415 1.47 10.42 -67.43
CA ALA A 415 1.34 11.22 -66.21
C ALA A 415 2.72 11.66 -65.68
N ALA A 416 3.69 10.74 -65.72
CA ALA A 416 5.07 11.06 -65.37
C ALA A 416 5.71 12.08 -66.34
N GLN A 417 5.41 12.00 -67.64
CA GLN A 417 5.89 12.98 -68.64
C GLN A 417 5.27 14.37 -68.45
N LEU A 418 3.99 14.45 -68.06
CA LEU A 418 3.35 15.71 -67.71
C LEU A 418 3.98 16.33 -66.45
N LEU A 419 4.22 15.51 -65.42
CA LEU A 419 4.88 15.96 -64.20
C LEU A 419 6.35 16.33 -64.42
N GLN A 420 7.04 15.72 -65.39
CA GLN A 420 8.41 16.11 -65.80
C GLN A 420 8.44 17.44 -66.55
N SER A 421 7.39 17.77 -67.32
CA SER A 421 7.33 18.99 -68.14
C SER A 421 6.92 20.24 -67.37
N LEU A 422 6.39 20.09 -66.15
CA LEU A 422 6.10 21.21 -65.25
C LEU A 422 7.42 21.81 -64.69
N GLU A 423 7.60 23.13 -64.81
CA GLU A 423 8.76 23.83 -64.21
C GLU A 423 8.65 23.87 -62.68
N ASP A 424 9.80 23.89 -62.01
CA ASP A 424 9.91 23.87 -60.54
C ASP A 424 9.29 25.12 -59.89
N PRO A 425 8.41 25.02 -58.87
CA PRO A 425 7.79 26.19 -58.23
C PRO A 425 8.79 27.20 -57.66
N ALA A 426 9.96 26.75 -57.19
CA ALA A 426 11.06 27.63 -56.77
C ALA A 426 11.57 28.53 -57.91
N SER A 427 11.58 28.01 -59.15
CA SER A 427 11.92 28.78 -60.35
C SER A 427 10.83 29.82 -60.71
N LYS A 428 9.56 29.51 -60.41
CA LYS A 428 8.41 30.40 -60.62
C LYS A 428 8.45 31.61 -59.68
N GLU A 429 8.80 31.40 -58.40
CA GLU A 429 8.96 32.49 -57.42
C GLU A 429 10.20 33.34 -57.69
N ALA A 430 11.33 32.74 -58.08
CA ALA A 430 12.53 33.47 -58.48
C ALA A 430 12.31 34.37 -59.72
N ARG A 431 11.50 33.93 -60.69
CA ARG A 431 11.09 34.78 -61.83
C ARG A 431 10.15 35.90 -61.38
N LEU A 432 9.19 35.62 -60.49
CA LEU A 432 8.29 36.64 -59.96
C LEU A 432 9.07 37.75 -59.21
N PHE A 433 10.06 37.34 -58.41
CA PHE A 433 10.98 38.24 -57.72
C PHE A 433 11.73 39.15 -58.69
N LYS A 434 12.28 38.59 -59.79
CA LYS A 434 12.96 39.39 -60.82
C LYS A 434 12.03 40.39 -61.52
N VAL A 435 10.79 40.01 -61.80
CA VAL A 435 9.80 40.90 -62.45
C VAL A 435 9.40 42.04 -61.51
N LEU A 436 9.16 41.76 -60.23
CA LEU A 436 8.84 42.76 -59.21
C LEU A 436 10.01 43.74 -58.99
N CYS A 437 11.25 43.23 -58.94
CA CYS A 437 12.43 44.07 -58.84
C CYS A 437 12.59 44.98 -60.08
N THR A 438 12.35 44.47 -61.28
CA THR A 438 12.42 45.27 -62.52
C THR A 438 11.38 46.41 -62.52
N PHE A 439 10.17 46.16 -62.01
CA PHE A 439 9.11 47.17 -61.94
C PHE A 439 9.42 48.26 -60.90
N LEU A 440 9.92 47.89 -59.74
CA LEU A 440 10.40 48.85 -58.74
C LEU A 440 11.56 49.69 -59.27
N GLN A 441 12.43 49.09 -60.11
CA GLN A 441 13.57 49.79 -60.71
C GLN A 441 13.11 50.87 -61.70
N GLN A 442 12.01 50.62 -62.42
CA GLN A 442 11.40 51.59 -63.33
C GLN A 442 10.74 52.76 -62.60
N GLU A 443 10.04 52.50 -61.49
CA GLU A 443 9.29 53.52 -60.75
C GLU A 443 10.15 54.35 -59.78
N PHE A 444 11.18 53.75 -59.18
CA PHE A 444 11.96 54.37 -58.09
C PHE A 444 13.47 54.48 -58.36
N GLY A 445 13.96 54.00 -59.51
CA GLY A 445 15.36 54.13 -59.92
C GLY A 445 16.25 52.98 -59.46
N HIS A 446 17.52 53.26 -59.14
CA HIS A 446 18.50 52.22 -58.82
C HIS A 446 18.16 51.46 -57.53
N LEU A 447 18.16 50.13 -57.61
CA LEU A 447 17.88 49.21 -56.51
C LEU A 447 19.13 48.41 -56.15
N ASP A 448 19.43 48.29 -54.86
CA ASP A 448 20.39 47.32 -54.33
C ASP A 448 19.64 46.02 -53.98
N LEU A 449 20.07 44.91 -54.59
CA LEU A 449 19.37 43.62 -54.55
C LEU A 449 20.19 42.59 -53.79
N ASP A 450 19.56 41.91 -52.83
CA ASP A 450 20.04 40.67 -52.24
C ASP A 450 19.17 39.51 -52.76
N GLU A 451 19.67 38.79 -53.77
CA GLU A 451 18.95 37.68 -54.40
C GLU A 451 18.81 36.46 -53.47
N ALA A 452 19.69 36.29 -52.47
CA ALA A 452 19.65 35.15 -51.55
C ALA A 452 18.63 35.36 -50.44
N ALA A 453 18.50 36.59 -49.93
CA ALA A 453 17.53 36.95 -48.91
C ALA A 453 16.16 37.37 -49.46
N GLN A 454 16.01 37.52 -50.79
CA GLN A 454 14.86 38.14 -51.44
C GLN A 454 14.51 39.52 -50.84
N VAL A 455 15.53 40.35 -50.62
CA VAL A 455 15.39 41.71 -50.08
C VAL A 455 15.89 42.73 -51.09
N CYS A 456 15.16 43.83 -51.24
CA CYS A 456 15.53 44.95 -52.08
C CYS A 456 15.61 46.23 -51.25
N SER A 457 16.64 47.05 -51.46
CA SER A 457 16.76 48.36 -50.81
C SER A 457 17.09 49.47 -51.80
N PHE A 458 16.52 50.66 -51.59
CA PHE A 458 16.78 51.83 -52.42
C PHE A 458 16.59 53.13 -51.64
N GLN A 459 17.15 54.23 -52.16
CA GLN A 459 16.94 55.57 -51.61
C GLN A 459 16.06 56.40 -52.55
N PHE A 460 15.02 57.02 -51.99
CA PHE A 460 14.11 57.89 -52.73
C PHE A 460 13.72 59.10 -51.86
N ASP A 461 13.86 60.32 -52.37
CA ASP A 461 13.63 61.58 -51.63
C ASP A 461 14.30 61.63 -50.25
N GLY A 462 15.58 61.23 -50.18
CA GLY A 462 16.37 61.26 -48.94
C GLY A 462 16.00 60.23 -47.88
N SER A 463 15.02 59.36 -48.15
CA SER A 463 14.58 58.28 -47.25
C SER A 463 15.02 56.92 -47.79
N LYS A 464 15.55 56.05 -46.92
CA LYS A 464 15.89 54.66 -47.27
C LYS A 464 14.64 53.79 -47.18
N VAL A 465 14.40 52.98 -48.20
CA VAL A 465 13.32 52.00 -48.24
C VAL A 465 13.94 50.61 -48.33
N VAL A 466 13.47 49.69 -47.50
CA VAL A 466 13.82 48.26 -47.60
C VAL A 466 12.53 47.46 -47.74
N VAL A 467 12.47 46.64 -48.79
CA VAL A 467 11.36 45.75 -49.13
C VAL A 467 11.82 44.32 -48.94
N ASP A 468 11.15 43.62 -48.04
CA ASP A 468 11.29 42.18 -47.83
C ASP A 468 10.11 41.47 -48.50
N PHE A 469 10.40 40.67 -49.52
CA PHE A 469 9.39 39.97 -50.30
C PHE A 469 8.87 38.70 -49.62
N ALA A 470 9.62 38.11 -48.69
CA ALA A 470 9.19 36.94 -47.93
C ALA A 470 8.16 37.32 -46.85
N SER A 471 8.41 38.39 -46.11
CA SER A 471 7.48 38.90 -45.08
C SER A 471 6.42 39.88 -45.62
N ARG A 472 6.53 40.28 -46.90
CA ARG A 472 5.72 41.34 -47.54
C ARG A 472 5.82 42.68 -46.80
N GLY A 473 6.93 42.90 -46.11
CA GLY A 473 7.21 44.05 -45.28
C GLY A 473 7.92 45.16 -46.06
N VAL A 474 7.35 46.37 -46.06
CA VAL A 474 8.05 47.59 -46.50
C VAL A 474 8.43 48.39 -45.26
N THR A 475 9.71 48.65 -45.09
CA THR A 475 10.26 49.49 -44.02
C THR A 475 10.82 50.78 -44.61
N CYS A 476 10.36 51.91 -44.09
CA CYS A 476 10.78 53.24 -44.47
C CYS A 476 10.39 54.22 -43.34
N ASP A 477 11.21 55.23 -43.11
CA ASP A 477 10.99 56.27 -42.10
C ASP A 477 9.87 57.26 -42.49
N ASN A 478 9.51 57.31 -43.79
CA ASN A 478 8.44 58.16 -44.33
C ASN A 478 7.20 57.32 -44.63
N ASP A 479 6.14 57.49 -43.83
CA ASP A 479 4.89 56.72 -43.95
C ASP A 479 4.17 56.92 -45.29
N ALA A 480 4.26 58.10 -45.90
CA ALA A 480 3.64 58.36 -47.20
C ALA A 480 4.35 57.60 -48.33
N LEU A 481 5.69 57.52 -48.27
CA LEU A 481 6.49 56.76 -49.23
C LEU A 481 6.28 55.24 -49.02
N LYS A 482 6.21 54.79 -47.77
CA LYS A 482 5.92 53.41 -47.40
C LYS A 482 4.60 52.91 -47.96
N GLU A 483 3.52 53.68 -47.82
CA GLU A 483 2.22 53.31 -48.39
C GLU A 483 2.21 53.36 -49.92
N ARG A 484 2.96 54.29 -50.54
CA ARG A 484 3.10 54.35 -52.00
C ARG A 484 3.81 53.12 -52.57
N VAL A 485 4.90 52.66 -51.94
CA VAL A 485 5.61 51.44 -52.34
C VAL A 485 4.75 50.20 -52.12
N ARG A 486 4.03 50.12 -50.99
CA ARG A 486 3.05 49.04 -50.74
C ARG A 486 1.94 48.99 -51.77
N LEU A 487 1.40 50.14 -52.18
CA LEU A 487 0.37 50.21 -53.20
C LEU A 487 0.89 49.78 -54.57
N CYS A 488 2.12 50.18 -54.92
CA CYS A 488 2.78 49.76 -56.16
C CYS A 488 2.96 48.23 -56.20
N LEU A 489 3.53 47.65 -55.14
CA LEU A 489 3.69 46.20 -54.99
C LEU A 489 2.36 45.46 -55.11
N ARG A 490 1.31 45.92 -54.41
CA ARG A 490 -0.03 45.33 -54.52
C ARG A 490 -0.59 45.37 -55.95
N ARG A 491 -0.39 46.46 -56.69
CA ARG A 491 -0.87 46.57 -58.08
C ARG A 491 -0.11 45.64 -59.02
N CYS A 492 1.21 45.53 -58.86
CA CYS A 492 2.03 44.59 -59.63
C CYS A 492 1.64 43.14 -59.34
N GLU A 493 1.44 42.80 -58.06
CA GLU A 493 1.00 41.47 -57.65
C GLU A 493 -0.39 41.14 -58.19
N THR A 494 -1.34 42.08 -58.15
CA THR A 494 -2.69 41.89 -58.70
C THR A 494 -2.65 41.68 -60.22
N ALA A 495 -1.73 42.34 -60.92
CA ALA A 495 -1.53 42.14 -62.36
C ALA A 495 -0.86 40.79 -62.69
N LEU A 496 0.08 40.34 -61.85
CA LEU A 496 0.80 39.06 -62.02
C LEU A 496 -0.03 37.85 -61.56
N ARG A 497 -1.00 38.06 -60.66
CA ARG A 497 -1.95 37.04 -60.16
C ARG A 497 -3.38 37.58 -60.25
N PRO A 498 -4.04 37.50 -61.43
CA PRO A 498 -5.38 38.04 -61.64
C PRO A 498 -6.51 37.28 -60.94
N LEU A 499 -6.22 36.16 -60.27
CA LEU A 499 -7.17 35.40 -59.46
C LEU A 499 -6.80 35.56 -57.97
N PRO A 500 -7.76 35.87 -57.08
CA PRO A 500 -7.49 35.95 -55.65
C PRO A 500 -7.10 34.57 -55.11
N PRO A 501 -6.24 34.50 -54.08
CA PRO A 501 -6.00 33.25 -53.37
C PRO A 501 -7.30 32.80 -52.70
N PHE A 502 -7.69 31.53 -52.91
CA PHE A 502 -8.72 30.87 -52.13
C PHE A 502 -8.16 30.47 -50.76
#